data_AF-Q6EB38-F1
#
_entry.id   AF-Q6EB38-F1
#
_cell.length_a   1.000
_cell.length_b   1.000
_cell.length_c   1.000
_cell.angle_alpha   90.00
_cell.angle_beta   90.00
_cell.angle_gamma   90.00
#
_symmetry.space_group_name_H-M   'P 1'
#
loop_
_entity.id
_entity.type
_entity.pdbx_description
1 polymer ?
#
loop_
_entity_poly.entity_id
_entity_poly.type
_entity_poly.pdbx_seq_one_letter_code
_entity_poly.pdbx_strand_id
1 'polypeptide(L)'
;PKTQREEIKSQYPLVKLKICGDFFMGGTPSRKNINYWNGDIKWLTISDYSNRQVIMDTKEKITREGFKNSNAKMIQKGAVVVSIYATIGRVGILGEDMTTNQAIVAIIPNEEFINKYLMYAIDYFKFQLYN
;
A
#
# COMPACT_ATOMS: atom_id res chain seq x y z
N PRO A 1 10.31 -6.15 24.95
CA PRO A 1 10.68 -4.74 25.25
C PRO A 1 9.61 -3.80 24.68
N LYS A 2 8.92 -3.03 25.52
CA LYS A 2 8.07 -1.94 25.03
C LYS A 2 9.01 -0.87 24.50
N THR A 3 9.24 -0.84 23.21
CA THR A 3 10.09 0.17 22.57
C THR A 3 9.42 1.51 22.83
N GLN A 4 10.15 2.39 23.50
CA GLN A 4 9.65 3.71 23.87
C GLN A 4 9.51 4.48 22.56
N ARG A 5 8.27 4.76 22.13
CA ARG A 5 8.04 5.56 20.92
C ARG A 5 8.76 6.89 21.11
N GLU A 6 9.72 7.17 20.23
CA GLU A 6 10.46 8.42 20.27
C GLU A 6 9.47 9.58 20.14
N GLU A 7 9.63 10.58 21.01
CA GLU A 7 8.84 11.79 20.98
C GLU A 7 9.22 12.62 19.75
N ILE A 8 8.26 12.83 18.84
CA ILE A 8 8.47 13.61 17.63
C ILE A 8 8.31 15.09 17.98
N LYS A 9 9.39 15.86 17.83
CA LYS A 9 9.34 17.33 17.91
C LYS A 9 9.02 17.91 16.54
N SER A 10 8.02 18.79 16.48
CA SER A 10 7.60 19.43 15.23
C SER A 10 7.12 20.85 15.50
N GLN A 11 7.47 21.77 14.60
CA GLN A 11 6.91 23.13 14.56
C GLN A 11 5.50 23.17 13.96
N TYR A 12 5.07 22.08 13.31
CA TYR A 12 3.75 21.91 12.74
C TYR A 12 2.92 20.92 13.57
N PRO A 13 1.58 21.06 13.58
CA PRO A 13 0.69 20.12 14.24
C PRO A 13 0.92 18.67 13.79
N LEU A 14 1.05 17.77 14.76
CA LEU A 14 1.11 16.34 14.49
C LEU A 14 -0.30 15.77 14.52
N VAL A 15 -0.64 15.02 13.48
CA VAL A 15 -1.93 14.33 13.35
C VAL A 15 -1.72 12.83 13.22
N LYS A 16 -2.73 12.05 13.61
CA LYS A 16 -2.70 10.59 13.45
C LYS A 16 -2.86 10.24 11.98
N LEU A 17 -2.07 9.31 11.46
CA LEU A 17 -2.15 8.86 10.06
C LEU A 17 -3.57 8.45 9.64
N LYS A 18 -4.38 7.91 10.57
CA LYS A 18 -5.78 7.51 10.33
C LYS A 18 -6.68 8.65 9.82
N ILE A 19 -6.35 9.92 10.09
CA ILE A 19 -7.16 11.04 9.59
C ILE A 19 -6.84 11.40 8.14
N CYS A 20 -5.73 10.90 7.60
CA CYS A 20 -5.25 11.30 6.28
C CYS A 20 -6.03 10.66 5.13
N GLY A 21 -6.85 9.64 5.40
CA GLY A 21 -7.60 8.94 4.37
C GLY A 21 -8.08 7.55 4.80
N ASP A 22 -8.56 6.80 3.81
CA ASP A 22 -9.09 5.45 4.00
C ASP A 22 -8.00 4.40 3.80
N PHE A 23 -8.05 3.34 4.61
CA PHE A 23 -7.04 2.29 4.65
C PHE A 23 -7.62 0.99 4.10
N PHE A 24 -6.93 0.42 3.12
CA PHE A 24 -7.31 -0.84 2.50
C PHE A 24 -6.15 -1.82 2.55
N MET A 25 -6.46 -3.03 2.97
CA MET A 25 -5.57 -4.18 2.80
C MET A 25 -6.10 -5.02 1.64
N GLY A 26 -5.17 -5.54 0.85
CA GLY A 26 -5.50 -6.37 -0.30
C GLY A 26 -5.82 -7.82 0.05
N GLY A 27 -5.87 -8.66 -0.98
CA GLY A 27 -6.16 -10.08 -0.86
C GLY A 27 -5.44 -10.88 -1.95
N THR A 28 -5.16 -12.14 -1.64
CA THR A 28 -4.48 -13.06 -2.56
C THR A 28 -5.51 -14.05 -3.12
N PRO A 29 -5.76 -14.09 -4.44
CA PRO A 29 -6.51 -15.19 -5.05
C PRO A 29 -5.84 -16.53 -4.76
N SER A 30 -6.60 -17.62 -4.78
CA SER A 30 -6.03 -18.95 -4.56
C SER A 30 -4.92 -19.24 -5.57
N ARG A 31 -3.70 -19.47 -5.08
CA ARG A 31 -2.55 -19.91 -5.90
C ARG A 31 -2.74 -21.30 -6.51
N LYS A 32 -3.64 -22.11 -5.92
CA LYS A 32 -3.98 -23.45 -6.42
C LYS A 32 -4.91 -23.40 -7.64
N ASN A 33 -5.64 -22.31 -7.83
CA ASN A 33 -6.50 -22.15 -9.00
C ASN A 33 -5.78 -21.34 -10.06
N ILE A 34 -5.24 -22.01 -11.08
CA ILE A 34 -4.46 -21.38 -12.15
C ILE A 34 -5.29 -20.40 -12.99
N ASN A 35 -6.61 -20.60 -13.08
CA ASN A 35 -7.52 -19.72 -13.84
C ASN A 35 -7.66 -18.32 -13.22
N TYR A 36 -7.18 -18.12 -12.00
CA TYR A 36 -7.21 -16.82 -11.32
C TYR A 36 -6.04 -15.91 -11.72
N TRP A 37 -5.04 -16.43 -12.43
CA TRP A 37 -3.79 -15.75 -12.75
C TRP A 37 -3.63 -15.54 -14.26
N ASN A 38 -2.64 -14.73 -14.65
CA ASN A 38 -2.36 -14.38 -16.04
C ASN A 38 -3.52 -13.65 -16.75
N GLY A 39 -4.26 -12.83 -16.00
CA GLY A 39 -5.26 -11.91 -16.57
C GLY A 39 -4.71 -10.50 -16.79
N ASP A 40 -5.61 -9.51 -16.77
CA ASP A 40 -5.26 -8.11 -17.04
C ASP A 40 -5.30 -7.22 -15.80
N ILE A 41 -5.80 -7.72 -14.65
CA ILE A 41 -5.92 -6.91 -13.43
C ILE A 41 -4.60 -6.97 -12.67
N LYS A 42 -3.92 -5.82 -12.58
CA LYS A 42 -2.67 -5.65 -11.84
C LYS A 42 -2.81 -6.11 -10.39
N TRP A 43 -1.87 -6.94 -9.92
CA TRP A 43 -1.84 -7.48 -8.55
C TRP A 43 -0.47 -7.23 -7.93
N LEU A 44 -0.42 -6.20 -7.08
CA LEU A 44 0.80 -5.63 -6.54
C LEU A 44 1.39 -6.47 -5.40
N THR A 45 2.71 -6.64 -5.45
CA THR A 45 3.54 -7.21 -4.38
C THR A 45 4.66 -6.25 -4.00
N ILE A 46 5.29 -6.49 -2.84
CA ILE A 46 6.43 -5.68 -2.36
C ILE A 46 7.60 -5.73 -3.36
N SER A 47 7.71 -6.82 -4.14
CA SER A 47 8.80 -7.03 -5.10
C SER A 47 8.65 -6.26 -6.42
N ASP A 48 7.50 -5.63 -6.65
CA ASP A 48 7.19 -4.93 -7.90
C ASP A 48 7.70 -3.49 -7.91
N TYR A 49 8.04 -2.93 -6.75
CA TYR A 49 8.41 -1.53 -6.65
C TYR A 49 9.55 -1.26 -5.66
N SER A 50 10.29 -0.19 -5.97
CA SER A 50 11.31 0.41 -5.13
C SER A 50 10.74 1.51 -4.24
N ASN A 51 11.48 1.91 -3.22
CA ASN A 51 11.00 2.92 -2.27
C ASN A 51 10.74 4.26 -2.97
N ARG A 52 9.60 4.89 -2.66
CA ARG A 52 9.14 6.18 -3.21
C ARG A 52 8.87 6.16 -4.72
N GLN A 53 8.56 5.01 -5.29
CA GLN A 53 8.26 4.86 -6.72
C GLN A 53 6.80 5.17 -7.05
N VAL A 54 6.55 5.72 -8.25
CA VAL A 54 5.22 5.70 -8.89
C VAL A 54 5.07 4.39 -9.65
N ILE A 55 4.07 3.59 -9.26
CA ILE A 55 3.90 2.20 -9.69
C ILE A 55 2.92 2.16 -10.85
N MET A 56 3.40 1.79 -12.03
CA MET A 56 2.60 1.78 -13.26
C MET A 56 2.10 0.38 -13.64
N ASP A 57 2.83 -0.67 -13.26
CA ASP A 57 2.50 -2.06 -13.60
C ASP A 57 2.99 -3.04 -12.53
N THR A 58 2.54 -4.30 -12.64
CA THR A 58 2.87 -5.40 -11.75
C THR A 58 3.34 -6.62 -12.53
N LYS A 59 4.25 -7.42 -11.95
CA LYS A 59 4.73 -8.67 -12.57
C LYS A 59 3.62 -9.68 -12.77
N GLU A 60 2.79 -9.86 -11.74
CA GLU A 60 1.65 -10.77 -11.78
C GLU A 60 0.36 -9.97 -11.98
N LYS A 61 -0.56 -10.59 -12.71
CA LYS A 61 -1.90 -10.07 -12.97
C LYS A 61 -2.92 -11.18 -12.73
N ILE A 62 -4.09 -10.79 -12.24
CA ILE A 62 -5.19 -11.70 -11.92
C ILE A 62 -6.31 -11.55 -12.95
N THR A 63 -7.06 -12.61 -13.16
CA THR A 63 -8.23 -12.59 -14.05
C THR A 63 -9.41 -11.90 -13.36
N ARG A 64 -10.43 -11.54 -14.15
CA ARG A 64 -11.72 -11.05 -13.60
C ARG A 64 -12.36 -12.10 -12.67
N GLU A 65 -12.19 -13.38 -12.97
CA GLU A 65 -12.65 -14.48 -12.13
C GLU A 65 -11.89 -14.52 -10.80
N GLY A 66 -10.56 -14.43 -10.84
CA GLY A 66 -9.72 -14.37 -9.64
C GLY A 66 -10.01 -13.15 -8.77
N PHE A 67 -10.29 -12.01 -9.39
CA PHE A 67 -10.73 -10.80 -8.68
C PHE A 67 -12.08 -11.01 -7.97
N LYS A 68 -13.11 -11.50 -8.68
CA LYS A 68 -14.45 -11.70 -8.13
C LYS A 68 -14.51 -12.78 -7.03
N ASN A 69 -13.66 -13.79 -7.11
CA ASN A 69 -13.65 -14.95 -6.21
C ASN A 69 -12.51 -14.90 -5.17
N SER A 70 -12.03 -13.69 -4.84
CA SER A 70 -11.03 -13.50 -3.79
C SER A 70 -11.33 -12.25 -2.96
N ASN A 71 -10.54 -12.04 -1.91
CA ASN A 71 -10.59 -10.81 -1.10
C ASN A 71 -9.78 -9.65 -1.72
N ALA A 72 -9.34 -9.78 -2.99
CA ALA A 72 -8.68 -8.69 -3.68
C ALA A 72 -9.64 -7.50 -3.81
N LYS A 73 -9.13 -6.29 -3.58
CA LYS A 73 -9.90 -5.04 -3.73
C LYS A 73 -9.23 -4.17 -4.76
N MET A 74 -10.03 -3.52 -5.59
CA MET A 74 -9.54 -2.51 -6.52
C MET A 74 -9.17 -1.26 -5.73
N ILE A 75 -7.96 -0.77 -5.93
CA ILE A 75 -7.43 0.45 -5.32
C ILE A 75 -7.16 1.43 -6.45
N GLN A 76 -7.73 2.62 -6.33
CA GLN A 76 -7.63 3.64 -7.35
C GLN A 76 -6.22 4.25 -7.39
N LYS A 77 -5.82 4.70 -8.58
CA LYS A 77 -4.61 5.51 -8.78
C LYS A 77 -4.57 6.70 -7.81
N GLY A 78 -3.37 7.09 -7.43
CA GLY A 78 -3.11 8.16 -6.47
C GLY A 78 -3.00 7.67 -5.02
N ALA A 79 -3.45 6.45 -4.71
CA ALA A 79 -3.27 5.86 -3.38
C ALA A 79 -1.78 5.70 -3.02
N VAL A 80 -1.45 5.94 -1.75
CA VAL A 80 -0.13 5.68 -1.19
C VAL A 80 -0.10 4.26 -0.66
N VAL A 81 0.86 3.44 -1.09
CA VAL A 81 1.04 2.08 -0.58
C VAL A 81 2.19 2.02 0.41
N VAL A 82 2.03 1.20 1.45
CA VAL A 82 3.02 0.96 2.50
C VAL A 82 3.10 -0.54 2.74
N SER A 83 4.31 -1.11 2.63
CA SER A 83 4.54 -2.51 2.98
C SER A 83 4.59 -2.71 4.50
N ILE A 84 3.94 -3.77 4.96
CA ILE A 84 3.83 -4.12 6.39
C ILE A 84 4.45 -5.49 6.73
N TYR A 85 4.92 -6.24 5.73
CA TYR A 85 5.71 -7.47 5.91
C TYR A 85 7.03 -7.42 5.12
N ALA A 86 7.95 -8.33 5.43
CA ALA A 86 9.27 -8.54 4.81
C ALA A 86 10.18 -7.29 4.75
N THR A 87 9.86 -6.31 3.91
CA THR A 87 10.49 -4.98 3.91
C THR A 87 9.50 -3.98 4.48
N ILE A 88 9.39 -3.87 5.81
CA ILE A 88 8.44 -2.94 6.45
C ILE A 88 8.76 -1.49 6.05
N GLY A 89 7.73 -0.69 5.79
CA GLY A 89 7.86 0.75 5.57
C GLY A 89 8.37 1.17 4.19
N ARG A 90 8.42 0.26 3.20
CA ARG A 90 8.61 0.65 1.80
C ARG A 90 7.33 1.33 1.32
N VAL A 91 7.49 2.50 0.72
CA VAL A 91 6.36 3.30 0.24
C VAL A 91 6.36 3.43 -1.28
N GLY A 92 5.19 3.69 -1.85
CA GLY A 92 5.01 4.03 -3.25
C GLY A 92 3.66 4.72 -3.50
N ILE A 93 3.45 5.19 -4.72
CA ILE A 93 2.16 5.75 -5.17
C ILE A 93 1.66 4.91 -6.35
N LEU A 94 0.38 4.55 -6.33
CA LEU A 94 -0.23 3.90 -7.48
C LEU A 94 -0.40 4.91 -8.62
N GLY A 95 0.28 4.68 -9.74
CA GLY A 95 0.07 5.47 -10.96
C GLY A 95 -1.14 5.00 -11.78
N GLU A 96 -1.59 3.78 -11.52
CA GLU A 96 -2.69 3.10 -12.20
C GLU A 96 -3.56 2.37 -11.19
N ASP A 97 -4.81 2.10 -11.55
CA ASP A 97 -5.70 1.28 -10.73
C ASP A 97 -5.16 -0.16 -10.65
N MET A 98 -5.07 -0.70 -9.44
CA MET A 98 -4.58 -2.05 -9.22
C MET A 98 -5.09 -2.67 -7.92
N THR A 99 -4.88 -3.96 -7.78
CA THR A 99 -5.14 -4.71 -6.56
C THR A 99 -3.81 -5.00 -5.85
N THR A 100 -3.85 -5.47 -4.61
CA THR A 100 -2.64 -5.83 -3.86
C THR A 100 -2.89 -7.05 -2.98
N ASN A 101 -1.83 -7.56 -2.35
CA ASN A 101 -1.90 -8.63 -1.36
C ASN A 101 -1.99 -8.08 0.08
N GLN A 102 -2.00 -8.98 1.07
CA GLN A 102 -2.09 -8.65 2.50
C GLN A 102 -0.81 -8.03 3.07
N ALA A 103 0.29 -8.01 2.32
CA ALA A 103 1.56 -7.45 2.75
C ALA A 103 1.69 -5.95 2.53
N ILE A 104 0.68 -5.34 1.93
CA ILE A 104 0.66 -3.93 1.59
C ILE A 104 -0.67 -3.33 2.06
N VAL A 105 -0.56 -2.20 2.73
CA VAL A 105 -1.68 -1.32 3.06
C VAL A 105 -1.68 -0.19 2.05
N ALA A 106 -2.81 0.02 1.39
CA ALA A 106 -3.06 1.21 0.58
C ALA A 106 -3.81 2.25 1.41
N ILE A 107 -3.40 3.50 1.27
CA ILE A 107 -3.98 4.66 1.91
C ILE A 107 -4.50 5.54 0.78
N ILE A 108 -5.82 5.68 0.68
CA ILE A 108 -6.46 6.60 -0.27
C ILE A 108 -6.56 7.95 0.44
N PRO A 109 -5.73 8.95 0.09
CA PRO A 109 -5.73 10.22 0.78
C PRO A 109 -7.06 10.93 0.54
N ASN A 110 -7.57 11.62 1.56
CA ASN A 110 -8.69 12.55 1.35
C ASN A 110 -8.19 13.84 0.67
N GLU A 111 -9.11 14.75 0.33
CA GLU A 111 -8.82 15.97 -0.42
C GLU A 111 -7.87 16.95 0.29
N GLU A 112 -7.68 16.82 1.60
CA GLU A 112 -6.79 17.69 2.38
C GLU A 112 -5.31 17.29 2.26
N PHE A 113 -5.01 16.06 1.80
CA PHE A 113 -3.64 15.53 1.80
C PHE A 113 -3.11 15.22 0.40
N ILE A 114 -1.98 15.84 0.07
CA ILE A 114 -1.22 15.52 -1.14
C ILE A 114 -0.54 14.16 -0.95
N ASN A 115 -0.85 13.19 -1.82
CA ASN A 115 -0.32 11.83 -1.77
C ASN A 115 1.22 11.77 -1.72
N LYS A 116 1.91 12.64 -2.48
CA LYS A 116 3.37 12.74 -2.51
C LYS A 116 3.93 13.17 -1.15
N TYR A 117 3.31 14.16 -0.52
CA TYR A 117 3.69 14.57 0.82
C TYR A 117 3.48 13.42 1.82
N LEU A 118 2.31 12.79 1.77
CA LEU A 118 1.98 11.64 2.63
C LEU A 118 2.98 10.50 2.48
N MET A 119 3.37 10.15 1.25
CA MET A 119 4.39 9.14 0.97
C MET A 119 5.74 9.49 1.61
N TYR A 120 6.23 10.73 1.45
CA TYR A 120 7.48 11.16 2.08
C TYR A 120 7.39 11.20 3.61
N ALA A 121 6.27 11.66 4.16
CA ALA A 121 6.04 11.70 5.59
C ALA A 121 6.05 10.29 6.21
N ILE A 122 5.36 9.33 5.58
CA ILE A 122 5.35 7.94 6.06
C ILE A 122 6.75 7.33 6.00
N ASP A 123 7.49 7.51 4.91
CA ASP A 123 8.85 6.97 4.80
C ASP A 123 9.83 7.63 5.79
N TYR A 124 9.65 8.92 6.10
CA TYR A 124 10.42 9.60 7.14
C TYR A 124 10.09 9.05 8.53
N PHE A 125 8.79 8.88 8.84
CA PHE A 125 8.32 8.37 10.13
C PHE A 125 8.24 6.83 10.23
N LYS A 126 8.79 6.09 9.26
CA LYS A 126 8.65 4.62 9.22
C LYS A 126 9.23 3.90 10.43
N PHE A 127 10.13 4.54 11.17
CA PHE A 127 10.63 4.02 12.46
C PHE A 127 9.50 3.80 13.47
N GLN A 128 8.39 4.55 13.38
CA GLN A 128 7.18 4.37 14.20
C GLN A 128 6.33 3.15 13.77
N LEU A 129 6.66 2.50 12.65
CA LEU A 129 6.00 1.27 12.19
C LEU A 129 6.65 0.01 12.79
N TYR A 130 7.89 0.12 13.26
CA TYR A 130 8.56 -0.94 13.98
C TYR A 130 8.16 -0.86 15.44
N ASN A 131 7.85 -2.02 16.04
CA ASN A 131 7.45 -2.09 17.44
C ASN A 131 8.55 -1.61 18.35
#